data_AF-A0A1M5HWF8-F1
#
_entry.id   AF-A0A1M5HWF8-F1
#
_cell.length_a   1.000
_cell.length_b   1.000
_cell.length_c   1.000
_cell.angle_alpha   90.00
_cell.angle_beta   90.00
_cell.angle_gamma   90.00
#
_symmetry.space_group_name_H-M   'P 1'
#
loop_
_entity.id
_entity.type
_entity.pdbx_description
1 polymer ?
#
loop_
_entity_poly.entity_id
_entity_poly.type
_entity_poly.pdbx_seq_one_letter_code
_entity_poly.pdbx_strand_id
1 'polypeptide(L)'
;MNKTITALLLVACIFLLYSQFSELAYKFGFAELKLVAVLENSEKMKVKCDAYSLGFFDEIKLQNKYQKCINDYEAQGFKLISRSDS
;
A
#
# COMPACT_ATOMS: atom_id res chain seq x y z
N MET A 1 38.87 2.72 25.54
CA MET A 1 38.16 2.61 24.25
C MET A 1 38.22 3.96 23.56
N ASN A 2 38.83 4.07 22.38
CA ASN A 2 39.12 5.36 21.77
C ASN A 2 37.81 5.96 21.21
N LYS A 3 37.36 7.10 21.76
CA LYS A 3 36.04 7.69 21.46
C LYS A 3 35.84 8.00 19.97
N THR A 4 36.93 8.27 19.26
CA THR A 4 36.98 8.48 17.80
C THR A 4 36.65 7.22 17.01
N ILE A 5 37.18 6.06 17.41
CA ILE A 5 36.89 4.78 16.74
C ILE A 5 35.42 4.40 16.95
N THR A 6 34.90 4.60 18.16
CA THR A 6 33.49 4.34 18.46
C THR A 6 32.56 5.25 17.65
N ALA A 7 32.88 6.54 17.53
CA ALA A 7 32.09 7.47 16.72
C ALA A 7 32.09 7.08 15.23
N LEU A 8 33.26 6.70 14.70
CA LEU A 8 33.39 6.30 13.29
C LEU A 8 32.59 5.03 12.97
N LEU A 9 32.60 4.06 13.89
CA LEU A 9 31.82 2.83 13.77
C LEU A 9 30.31 3.13 13.78
N LEU A 10 29.87 4.04 14.64
CA LEU A 10 28.47 4.42 14.79
C LEU A 10 27.94 5.13 13.54
N VAL A 11 28.75 6.02 12.95
CA VAL A 11 28.43 6.69 11.67
C VAL A 11 28.35 5.66 10.54
N ALA A 12 29.28 4.71 10.47
CA ALA A 12 29.24 3.65 9.47
C ALA A 12 27.98 2.77 9.60
N CYS A 13 27.57 2.43 10.82
CA CYS A 13 26.33 1.67 11.06
C CYS A 13 25.08 2.48 10.65
N ILE A 14 25.00 3.76 10.98
CA ILE A 14 23.87 4.61 10.57
C ILE A 14 23.80 4.69 9.04
N PHE A 15 24.94 4.87 8.37
CA PHE A 15 25.00 4.93 6.92
C PHE A 15 24.53 3.63 6.26
N LEU A 16 24.92 2.47 6.81
CA LEU A 16 24.46 1.16 6.34
C LEU A 16 22.96 0.94 6.57
N LEU A 17 22.42 1.35 7.72
CA LEU A 17 20.99 1.27 7.99
C LEU A 17 20.18 2.19 7.07
N TYR A 18 20.71 3.37 6.77
CA TYR A 18 20.08 4.32 5.86
C TYR A 18 20.08 3.81 4.41
N SER A 19 21.20 3.26 3.92
CA SER A 19 21.28 2.75 2.55
C SER A 19 20.38 1.56 2.28
N GLN A 20 20.06 0.77 3.32
CA GLN A 20 19.16 -0.38 3.23
C GLN A 20 17.78 -0.13 3.84
N PHE A 21 17.44 1.11 4.17
CA PHE A 21 16.22 1.43 4.91
C PHE A 21 14.96 0.91 4.22
N SER A 22 14.82 1.13 2.90
CA SER A 22 13.64 0.67 2.16
C SER A 22 13.53 -0.86 2.19
N GLU A 23 14.63 -1.58 1.94
CA GLU A 23 14.63 -3.04 1.93
C GLU A 23 14.35 -3.62 3.32
N LEU A 24 14.91 -3.00 4.37
CA LEU A 24 14.62 -3.34 5.76
C LEU A 24 13.14 -3.07 6.08
N ALA A 25 12.60 -1.91 5.71
CA ALA A 25 11.20 -1.56 5.92
C ALA A 25 10.28 -2.62 5.29
N TYR A 26 10.51 -3.00 4.03
CA TYR A 26 9.76 -4.07 3.37
C TYR A 26 9.90 -5.42 4.08
N LYS A 27 11.11 -5.80 4.50
CA LYS A 27 11.33 -7.03 5.29
C LYS A 27 10.62 -7.01 6.65
N PHE A 28 10.43 -5.83 7.25
CA PHE A 28 9.72 -5.69 8.51
C PHE A 28 8.20 -5.62 8.36
N GLY A 29 7.67 -5.60 7.12
CA GLY A 29 6.22 -5.56 6.85
C GLY A 29 5.67 -4.18 6.50
N PHE A 30 6.54 -3.20 6.22
CA PHE A 30 6.14 -1.94 5.60
C PHE A 30 5.87 -2.23 4.12
N ALA A 31 4.66 -1.97 3.64
CA ALA A 31 4.30 -2.20 2.25
C ALA A 31 3.61 -0.99 1.66
N GLU A 32 3.41 -1.01 0.34
CA GLU A 32 2.47 -0.14 -0.34
C GLU A 32 1.37 -1.05 -0.92
N LEU A 33 0.11 -0.65 -0.77
CA LEU A 33 -1.03 -1.30 -1.39
C LEU A 33 -1.86 -0.23 -2.10
N LYS A 34 -2.06 -0.41 -3.41
CA LYS A 34 -2.91 0.47 -4.21
C LYS A 34 -3.87 -0.35 -5.07
N LEU A 35 -5.14 -0.31 -4.69
CA LEU A 35 -6.24 -0.97 -5.41
C LEU A 35 -7.18 0.08 -5.96
N VAL A 36 -7.53 -0.02 -7.24
CA VAL A 36 -8.47 0.88 -7.90
C VAL A 36 -9.38 0.09 -8.84
N ALA A 37 -10.70 0.26 -8.67
CA ALA A 37 -11.72 -0.24 -9.57
C ALA A 37 -12.60 0.91 -10.05
N VAL A 38 -12.96 0.90 -11.32
CA VAL A 38 -13.98 1.78 -11.88
C VAL A 38 -15.16 0.93 -12.32
N LEU A 39 -16.36 1.33 -11.91
CA LEU A 39 -17.61 0.69 -12.30
C LEU A 39 -18.50 1.67 -13.05
N GLU A 40 -19.30 1.17 -13.99
CA GLU A 40 -20.20 1.95 -14.84
C GLU A 40 -21.60 1.31 -14.87
N ASN A 41 -22.66 2.11 -14.76
CA ASN A 41 -24.04 1.63 -14.86
C ASN A 41 -24.62 1.81 -16.28
N SER A 42 -25.89 1.43 -16.49
CA SER A 42 -26.60 1.60 -17.76
C SER A 42 -26.76 3.05 -18.22
N GLU A 43 -26.68 4.00 -17.30
CA GLU A 43 -26.76 5.45 -17.56
C GLU A 43 -25.39 6.07 -17.84
N LYS A 44 -24.33 5.25 -17.97
CA LYS A 44 -22.93 5.66 -18.16
C LYS A 44 -22.35 6.47 -16.99
N MET A 45 -22.97 6.39 -15.81
CA MET A 45 -22.39 6.96 -14.59
C MET A 45 -21.22 6.11 -14.12
N LYS A 46 -20.09 6.75 -13.83
CA LYS A 46 -18.87 6.08 -13.38
C LYS A 46 -18.62 6.34 -11.90
N VAL A 47 -18.34 5.27 -11.17
CA VAL A 47 -17.95 5.31 -9.75
C VAL A 47 -16.59 4.65 -9.58
N LYS A 48 -15.83 5.10 -8.59
CA LYS A 48 -14.51 4.59 -8.28
C LYS A 48 -14.51 3.97 -6.88
N CYS A 49 -14.05 2.73 -6.78
CA CYS A 49 -13.68 2.10 -5.52
C CYS A 49 -12.16 2.09 -5.44
N ASP A 50 -11.57 2.61 -4.38
CA ASP A 50 -10.13 2.52 -4.17
C ASP A 50 -9.74 2.27 -2.73
N ALA A 51 -8.59 1.62 -2.57
CA ALA A 51 -7.92 1.43 -1.30
C ALA A 51 -6.44 1.75 -1.47
N TYR A 52 -5.94 2.65 -0.62
CA TYR A 52 -4.54 3.03 -0.58
C TYR A 52 -4.02 2.90 0.84
N SER A 53 -2.85 2.28 1.00
CA SER A 53 -2.12 2.29 2.24
C SER A 53 -0.62 2.23 1.98
N LEU A 54 0.14 2.94 2.80
CA LEU A 54 1.60 2.94 2.80
C LEU A 54 2.05 2.79 4.24
N GLY A 55 2.78 1.73 4.53
CA GLY A 55 3.28 1.40 5.87
C GLY A 55 2.86 0.02 6.35
N PHE A 56 2.64 -0.10 7.66
CA PHE A 56 2.19 -1.34 8.27
C PHE A 56 0.67 -1.37 8.30
N PHE A 57 0.06 -2.32 7.61
CA PHE A 57 -1.39 -2.45 7.54
C PHE A 57 -1.84 -3.91 7.44
N ASP A 58 -3.10 -4.14 7.77
CA ASP A 58 -3.78 -5.41 7.53
C ASP A 58 -4.30 -5.43 6.09
N GLU A 59 -3.55 -6.11 5.22
CA GLU A 59 -3.85 -6.23 3.80
C GLU A 59 -5.23 -6.85 3.55
N ILE A 60 -5.60 -7.89 4.30
CA ILE A 60 -6.88 -8.59 4.16
C ILE A 60 -8.02 -7.65 4.50
N LYS A 61 -7.88 -6.83 5.55
CA LYS A 61 -8.90 -5.85 5.92
C LYS A 61 -9.09 -4.77 4.84
N LEU A 62 -8.00 -4.28 4.23
CA LEU A 62 -8.04 -3.31 3.14
C LEU A 62 -8.67 -3.92 1.87
N GLN A 63 -8.26 -5.12 1.48
CA GLN A 63 -8.84 -5.85 0.34
C GLN A 63 -10.33 -6.13 0.55
N ASN A 64 -10.74 -6.54 1.75
CA ASN A 64 -12.15 -6.77 2.07
C ASN A 64 -12.99 -5.49 1.97
N LYS A 65 -12.47 -4.36 2.45
CA LYS A 65 -13.15 -3.06 2.32
C LYS A 65 -13.28 -2.64 0.86
N TYR A 66 -12.22 -2.84 0.07
CA TYR A 66 -12.22 -2.57 -1.36
C TYR A 66 -13.24 -3.45 -2.12
N GLN A 67 -13.22 -4.76 -1.88
CA GLN A 67 -14.15 -5.69 -2.52
C GLN A 67 -15.60 -5.43 -2.08
N LYS A 68 -15.83 -5.04 -0.82
CA LYS A 68 -17.17 -4.63 -0.36
C LYS A 68 -17.69 -3.43 -1.16
N CYS A 69 -16.87 -2.41 -1.41
CA CYS A 69 -17.27 -1.27 -2.23
C CYS A 69 -17.74 -1.71 -3.63
N ILE A 70 -16.99 -2.61 -4.27
CA ILE A 70 -17.34 -3.17 -5.58
C ILE A 70 -18.69 -3.89 -5.50
N ASN A 71 -18.85 -4.80 -4.54
CA ASN A 71 -20.07 -5.57 -4.36
C ASN A 71 -21.30 -4.66 -4.11
N ASP A 72 -21.14 -3.61 -3.30
CA ASP A 72 -22.22 -2.67 -2.98
C ASP A 72 -22.69 -1.92 -4.24
N TYR A 73 -21.79 -1.56 -5.16
CA TYR A 73 -22.15 -0.92 -6.43
C TYR A 73 -22.65 -1.91 -7.48
N GLU A 74 -22.13 -3.12 -7.53
CA GLU A 74 -22.66 -4.19 -8.38
C GLU A 74 -24.12 -4.53 -8.02
N ALA A 75 -24.45 -4.56 -6.72
CA ALA A 75 -25.83 -4.74 -6.24
C ALA A 75 -26.77 -3.59 -6.67
N GLN A 76 -26.23 -2.41 -6.97
CA GLN A 76 -26.96 -1.25 -7.48
C GLN A 76 -27.03 -1.22 -9.03
N GLY A 77 -26.51 -2.25 -9.71
CA GLY A 77 -26.55 -2.35 -11.17
C GLY A 77 -25.37 -1.70 -11.90
N PHE A 78 -24.31 -1.31 -11.20
CA PHE A 78 -23.04 -0.94 -11.83
C PHE A 78 -22.27 -2.21 -12.26
N LYS A 79 -21.44 -2.08 -13.29
CA LYS A 79 -20.58 -3.17 -13.79
C LYS A 79 -19.13 -2.73 -13.74
N LEU A 80 -18.25 -3.61 -13.31
CA LEU A 80 -16.81 -3.37 -13.33
C LEU A 80 -16.30 -3.16 -14.77
N ILE A 81 -15.68 -2.01 -15.04
CA ILE A 81 -15.10 -1.69 -16.36
C ILE A 81 -13.58 -1.64 -16.34
N SER A 82 -12.97 -1.37 -15.18
CA SER A 82 -11.53 -1.46 -15.02
C SER A 82 -11.15 -1.81 -13.58
N ARG A 83 -10.03 -2.51 -13.45
CA ARG A 83 -9.37 -2.83 -12.18
C ARG A 83 -7.86 -2.66 -12.37
N SER A 84 -7.22 -2.01 -11.41
CA SER A 84 -5.78 -1.82 -11.32
C SER A 84 -5.37 -2.17 -9.91
N ASP A 85 -4.48 -3.16 -9.81
CA ASP A 85 -3.85 -3.57 -8.57
C ASP A 85 -2.35 -3.29 -8.77
N SER A 86 -1.77 -2.42 -7.95
CA SER A 86 -0.36 -2.02 -8.02
C SER A 86 0.29 -1.99 -6.64
#